data_AF-A0A1W1H8X6-F1
#
_entry.id   AF-A0A1W1H8X6-F1
#
_cell.length_a   1.000
_cell.length_b   1.000
_cell.length_c   1.000
_cell.angle_alpha   90.00
_cell.angle_beta   90.00
_cell.angle_gamma   90.00
#
_symmetry.space_group_name_H-M   'P 1'
#
loop_
_entity.id
_entity.type
_entity.pdbx_description
1 polymer ?
#
loop_
_entity_poly.entity_id
_entity_poly.type
_entity_poly.pdbx_seq_one_letter_code
_entity_poly.pdbx_strand_id
1 'polypeptide(L)'
;MNNIYHKNNSGGGSPDLTGDNSFENLLEKASPFKLRRAVERLREGLFDPLGVKLLSSGDNALNNNIKSMTDAVEKGKPSHLCVCGAYGQGKSHTLTYIRHRALEENFVVSYINLDPREVPFHNQKMVYLSLMNGLSFPDEVTGEISVKDDGMAPVNIWRKKVQQWLSLDGNSKRDVEDIIPERIPHRFKAILAAIAKQTEAVPYSKRKLKKHARFKPREFPWILGNAFMGKDMPVVELRNAMRYRQVNFYQDESLVCKDDDLYLEAIQGYAELFQVMGYKGWVLLFDEAESIMLTRIMQRSKSYAFLHKIFCPKIPAPGFLPVFAFTHDFFTFLKDEDFERTRIVRKRKRGARVKEEVESLSVSGKENEKEPSEGSDEDPREVPWFERDYSAAWKDINIYRLRELTSREWHILIKKLILIHASAYKWQPDVDALDKMIFSRLLKQSGAESRMKLKLIVNLLDLKQQHMVLASGDALHFSKVSP
;
A
#
# COMPACT_ATOMS: atom_id res chain seq x y z
N MET A 1 31.47 30.18 24.28
CA MET A 1 32.14 31.50 24.15
C MET A 1 32.78 31.58 22.78
N ASN A 2 32.43 32.63 22.04
CA ASN A 2 33.05 33.20 20.83
C ASN A 2 32.95 32.47 19.49
N ASN A 3 31.92 32.90 18.73
CA ASN A 3 32.00 33.51 17.38
C ASN A 3 33.23 33.21 16.52
N ILE A 4 33.03 32.61 15.34
CA ILE A 4 33.59 33.10 14.07
C ILE A 4 32.54 32.93 12.96
N TYR A 5 31.63 33.90 12.85
CA TYR A 5 31.00 34.26 11.59
C TYR A 5 31.81 35.44 11.04
N HIS A 6 32.49 35.26 9.91
CA HIS A 6 32.96 36.38 9.10
C HIS A 6 32.46 36.22 7.66
N LYS A 7 31.54 37.12 7.29
CA LYS A 7 31.23 37.49 5.90
C LYS A 7 32.51 37.98 5.23
N ASN A 8 32.81 37.45 4.05
CA ASN A 8 33.47 38.21 2.99
C ASN A 8 32.67 38.01 1.71
N ASN A 9 32.22 39.14 1.15
CA ASN A 9 31.39 39.24 -0.04
C ASN A 9 32.30 39.85 -1.13
N SER A 10 32.66 39.07 -2.14
CA SER A 10 33.28 39.58 -3.37
C SER A 10 32.94 38.65 -4.55
N GLY A 11 32.13 39.23 -5.45
CA GLY A 11 31.65 38.78 -6.77
C GLY A 11 32.15 37.46 -7.36
N GLY A 12 31.18 36.59 -7.66
CA GLY A 12 31.31 35.45 -8.56
C GLY A 12 30.02 34.61 -8.51
N GLY A 13 29.13 34.78 -9.49
CA GLY A 13 27.77 34.25 -9.47
C GLY A 13 27.67 32.72 -9.35
N SER A 14 27.10 32.26 -8.24
CA SER A 14 26.39 30.99 -7.96
C SER A 14 25.98 31.06 -6.47
N PRO A 15 25.04 30.27 -5.91
CA PRO A 15 24.02 29.36 -6.46
C PRO A 15 22.59 29.73 -6.00
N ASP A 16 21.55 29.37 -6.75
CA ASP A 16 20.18 29.46 -6.21
C ASP A 16 19.79 28.10 -5.59
N LEU A 17 20.29 27.88 -4.36
CA LEU A 17 19.93 26.80 -3.42
C LEU A 17 18.85 27.25 -2.42
N THR A 18 18.12 28.33 -2.73
CA THR A 18 17.24 29.04 -1.78
C THR A 18 15.94 28.31 -1.40
N GLY A 19 15.78 27.04 -1.79
CA GLY A 19 14.65 26.19 -1.42
C GLY A 19 14.94 25.02 -0.46
N ASP A 20 16.20 24.74 -0.10
CA ASP A 20 16.59 23.45 0.51
C ASP A 20 16.80 23.47 2.04
N ASN A 21 16.29 24.50 2.74
CA ASN A 21 16.28 24.55 4.22
C ASN A 21 15.66 23.29 4.84
N SER A 22 14.73 22.61 4.16
CA SER A 22 14.16 21.35 4.64
C SER A 22 15.15 20.18 4.58
N PHE A 23 16.01 20.11 3.56
CA PHE A 23 16.97 19.01 3.39
C PHE A 23 18.07 19.09 4.45
N GLU A 24 18.68 20.26 4.64
CA GLU A 24 19.75 20.47 5.62
C GLU A 24 19.25 20.19 7.04
N ASN A 25 18.10 20.73 7.41
CA ASN A 25 17.47 20.47 8.71
C ASN A 25 17.17 18.98 8.96
N LEU A 26 16.76 18.24 7.92
CA LEU A 26 16.49 16.80 8.05
C LEU A 26 17.79 15.99 8.16
N LEU A 27 18.83 16.38 7.42
CA LEU A 27 20.13 15.75 7.46
C LEU A 27 20.79 15.91 8.83
N GLU A 28 20.75 17.11 9.41
CA GLU A 28 21.32 17.40 10.73
C GLU A 28 20.61 16.64 11.87
N LYS A 29 19.28 16.52 11.80
CA LYS A 29 18.48 15.79 12.80
C LYS A 29 18.61 14.27 12.69
N ALA A 30 19.09 13.75 11.57
CA ALA A 30 19.16 12.31 11.33
C ALA A 30 20.35 11.67 12.05
N SER A 31 20.09 10.60 12.81
CA SER A 31 21.18 9.83 13.43
C SER A 31 22.10 9.21 12.36
N PRO A 32 23.42 9.14 12.59
CA PRO A 32 24.35 8.50 11.65
C PRO A 32 24.00 7.06 11.31
N PHE A 33 23.43 6.30 12.25
CA PHE A 33 22.96 4.94 12.02
C PHE A 33 21.85 4.86 10.96
N LYS A 34 20.82 5.72 11.06
CA LYS A 34 19.74 5.79 10.06
C LYS A 34 20.26 6.24 8.69
N LEU A 35 21.22 7.18 8.64
CA LEU A 35 21.85 7.61 7.39
C LEU A 35 22.65 6.49 6.74
N ARG A 36 23.45 5.74 7.51
CA ARG A 36 24.14 4.53 7.01
C ARG A 36 23.15 3.50 6.48
N ARG A 37 22.10 3.20 7.23
CA ARG A 37 21.05 2.27 6.77
C ARG A 37 20.43 2.74 5.45
N ALA A 38 20.19 4.03 5.28
CA ALA A 38 19.69 4.58 4.03
C ALA A 38 20.68 4.38 2.86
N VAL A 39 21.97 4.64 3.07
CA VAL A 39 23.01 4.40 2.06
C VAL A 39 23.13 2.92 1.71
N GLU A 40 23.17 2.02 2.70
CA GLU A 40 23.27 0.58 2.48
C GLU A 40 22.05 0.03 1.73
N ARG A 41 20.84 0.51 2.02
CA ARG A 41 19.66 0.13 1.23
C ARG A 41 19.78 0.59 -0.21
N LEU A 42 20.25 1.83 -0.46
CA LEU A 42 20.50 2.31 -1.82
C LEU A 42 21.56 1.47 -2.56
N ARG A 43 22.59 0.97 -1.86
CA ARG A 43 23.60 0.04 -2.40
C ARG A 43 22.97 -1.27 -2.90
N GLU A 44 22.00 -1.80 -2.17
CA GLU A 44 21.19 -2.96 -2.56
C GLU A 44 20.13 -2.63 -3.64
N GLY A 45 20.02 -1.34 -4.01
CA GLY A 45 18.99 -0.83 -4.90
C GLY A 45 17.60 -0.83 -4.24
N LEU A 46 17.54 -0.90 -2.92
CA LEU A 46 16.34 -0.76 -2.12
C LEU A 46 16.22 0.69 -1.61
N PHE A 47 15.02 1.08 -1.20
CA PHE A 47 14.80 2.40 -0.61
C PHE A 47 14.59 2.30 0.91
N ASP A 48 15.15 3.26 1.64
CA ASP A 48 14.87 3.50 3.05
C ASP A 48 13.88 4.66 3.18
N PRO A 49 12.89 4.59 4.09
CA PRO A 49 12.06 5.72 4.51
C PRO A 49 12.75 7.08 4.60
N LEU A 50 13.90 7.14 5.28
CA LEU A 50 14.66 8.37 5.46
C LEU A 50 15.31 8.82 4.15
N GLY A 51 15.85 7.87 3.37
CA GLY A 51 16.42 8.15 2.06
C GLY A 51 15.38 8.71 1.10
N VAL A 52 14.16 8.17 1.11
CA VAL A 52 13.03 8.67 0.31
C VAL A 52 12.71 10.12 0.69
N LYS A 53 12.62 10.43 1.98
CA LYS A 53 12.33 11.80 2.45
C LYS A 53 13.43 12.80 2.04
N LEU A 54 14.70 12.41 2.20
CA LEU A 54 15.84 13.27 1.87
C LEU A 54 16.00 13.50 0.36
N LEU A 55 15.78 12.46 -0.46
CA LEU A 55 16.00 12.52 -1.90
C LEU A 55 14.80 13.05 -2.70
N SER A 56 13.56 12.85 -2.22
CA SER A 56 12.33 13.30 -2.90
C SER A 56 11.90 14.74 -2.56
N SER A 57 12.67 15.45 -1.73
CA SER A 57 12.39 16.84 -1.38
C SER A 57 12.61 17.72 -2.62
N GLY A 58 11.56 17.98 -3.41
CA GLY A 58 11.61 18.87 -4.58
C GLY A 58 10.49 18.73 -5.62
N ASP A 59 9.73 17.63 -5.66
CA ASP A 59 8.67 17.47 -6.67
C ASP A 59 7.38 18.21 -6.26
N ASN A 60 7.34 19.51 -6.56
CA ASN A 60 6.18 20.37 -6.28
C ASN A 60 4.91 19.90 -7.00
N ALA A 61 5.02 19.28 -8.18
CA ALA A 61 3.88 18.82 -8.95
C ALA A 61 3.24 17.59 -8.30
N LEU A 62 4.05 16.59 -7.91
CA LEU A 62 3.57 15.42 -7.18
C LEU A 62 2.94 15.82 -5.84
N ASN A 63 3.58 16.70 -5.07
CA ASN A 63 3.07 17.17 -3.79
C ASN A 63 1.71 17.86 -3.92
N ASN A 64 1.56 18.75 -4.92
CA ASN A 64 0.29 19.42 -5.17
C ASN A 64 -0.81 18.43 -5.59
N ASN A 65 -0.46 17.41 -6.39
CA ASN A 65 -1.42 16.37 -6.78
C ASN A 65 -1.87 15.54 -5.57
N ILE A 66 -0.92 15.03 -4.77
CA ILE A 66 -1.20 14.29 -3.52
C ILE A 66 -2.10 15.11 -2.59
N LYS A 67 -1.76 16.38 -2.37
CA LYS A 67 -2.56 17.28 -1.52
C LYS A 67 -3.97 17.49 -2.05
N SER A 68 -4.11 17.73 -3.36
CA SER A 68 -5.44 17.90 -3.96
C SER A 68 -6.30 16.64 -3.83
N MET A 69 -5.71 15.44 -3.93
CA MET A 69 -6.43 14.18 -3.80
C MET A 69 -6.81 13.87 -2.35
N THR A 70 -5.89 14.06 -1.42
CA THR A 70 -6.15 13.87 0.01
C THR A 70 -7.24 14.83 0.50
N ASP A 71 -7.19 16.11 0.10
CA ASP A 71 -8.23 17.10 0.39
C ASP A 71 -9.59 16.73 -0.23
N ALA A 72 -9.60 16.12 -1.42
CA ALA A 72 -10.83 15.68 -2.07
C ALA A 72 -11.47 14.49 -1.32
N VAL A 73 -10.65 13.54 -0.90
CA VAL A 73 -11.08 12.33 -0.17
C VAL A 73 -11.55 12.66 1.24
N GLU A 74 -10.88 13.59 1.93
CA GLU A 74 -11.33 14.13 3.22
C GLU A 74 -12.74 14.74 3.10
N LYS A 75 -13.04 15.41 1.97
CA LYS A 75 -14.37 15.99 1.66
C LYS A 75 -15.38 15.00 1.08
N GLY A 76 -15.07 13.70 1.05
CA GLY A 76 -15.97 12.65 0.58
C GLY A 76 -16.09 12.53 -0.95
N LYS A 77 -15.22 13.18 -1.72
CA LYS A 77 -15.19 13.03 -3.19
C LYS A 77 -14.37 11.79 -3.57
N PRO A 78 -14.83 10.98 -4.55
CA PRO A 78 -14.06 9.83 -5.01
C PRO A 78 -12.78 10.31 -5.70
N SER A 79 -11.65 9.70 -5.36
CA SER A 79 -10.36 10.00 -5.96
C SER A 79 -9.53 8.73 -6.04
N HIS A 80 -8.63 8.66 -7.01
CA HIS A 80 -7.64 7.60 -7.16
C HIS A 80 -6.38 8.17 -7.81
N LEU A 81 -5.27 7.42 -7.75
CA LEU A 81 -4.03 7.77 -8.43
C LEU A 81 -3.41 6.53 -9.08
N CYS A 82 -2.99 6.67 -10.33
CA CYS A 82 -2.17 5.68 -11.02
C CYS A 82 -0.77 6.27 -11.25
N VAL A 83 0.23 5.78 -10.51
CA VAL A 83 1.64 6.12 -10.75
C VAL A 83 2.17 5.22 -11.85
N CYS A 84 2.45 5.79 -13.02
CA CYS A 84 2.89 5.05 -14.19
C CYS A 84 4.37 5.32 -14.48
N GLY A 85 5.18 4.27 -14.66
CA GLY A 85 6.60 4.40 -14.94
C GLY A 85 7.21 3.09 -15.42
N ALA A 86 8.26 3.16 -16.24
CA ALA A 86 8.99 1.95 -16.64
C ALA A 86 9.62 1.24 -15.44
N TYR A 87 10.13 0.03 -15.66
CA TYR A 87 10.87 -0.69 -14.62
C TYR A 87 12.08 0.15 -14.15
N GLY A 88 12.33 0.16 -12.84
CA GLY A 88 13.43 0.94 -12.26
C GLY A 88 13.28 2.48 -12.25
N GLN A 89 12.16 3.05 -12.72
CA GLN A 89 11.93 4.52 -12.74
C GLN A 89 11.44 5.12 -11.42
N GLY A 90 11.30 4.34 -10.34
CA GLY A 90 10.97 4.87 -9.01
C GLY A 90 9.48 4.81 -8.63
N LYS A 91 8.72 3.86 -9.18
CA LYS A 91 7.33 3.59 -8.78
C LYS A 91 7.21 3.28 -7.28
N SER A 92 7.84 2.21 -6.80
CA SER A 92 7.84 1.82 -5.39
C SER A 92 8.39 2.92 -4.47
N HIS A 93 9.38 3.69 -4.96
CA HIS A 93 9.90 4.88 -4.26
C HIS A 93 8.83 5.98 -4.10
N THR A 94 8.08 6.25 -5.17
CA THR A 94 6.95 7.20 -5.17
C THR A 94 5.83 6.74 -4.23
N LEU A 95 5.48 5.45 -4.25
CA LEU A 95 4.50 4.90 -3.30
C LEU A 95 4.99 5.02 -1.86
N THR A 96 6.27 4.73 -1.60
CA THR A 96 6.88 4.91 -0.27
C THR A 96 6.85 6.37 0.17
N TYR A 97 7.07 7.31 -0.76
CA TYR A 97 6.94 8.74 -0.50
C TYR A 97 5.50 9.11 -0.10
N ILE A 98 4.50 8.66 -0.87
CA ILE A 98 3.08 8.87 -0.59
C ILE A 98 2.71 8.29 0.78
N ARG A 99 3.19 7.08 1.11
CA ARG A 99 2.99 6.46 2.44
C ARG A 99 3.41 7.38 3.57
N HIS A 100 4.62 7.94 3.48
CA HIS A 100 5.14 8.82 4.52
C HIS A 100 4.33 10.10 4.66
N ARG A 101 3.98 10.74 3.54
CA ARG A 101 3.18 11.97 3.55
C ARG A 101 1.78 11.73 4.12
N ALA A 102 1.12 10.66 3.69
CA ALA A 102 -0.21 10.31 4.17
C ALA A 102 -0.21 10.07 5.70
N LEU A 103 0.78 9.35 6.24
CA LEU A 103 0.92 9.15 7.69
C LEU A 103 1.16 10.48 8.43
N GLU A 104 2.00 11.37 7.91
CA GLU A 104 2.24 12.72 8.47
C GLU A 104 0.97 13.59 8.46
N GLU A 105 0.08 13.38 7.48
CA GLU A 105 -1.20 14.07 7.35
C GLU A 105 -2.36 13.37 8.07
N ASN A 106 -2.07 12.41 8.97
CA ASN A 106 -3.05 11.68 9.77
C ASN A 106 -4.00 10.77 8.97
N PHE A 107 -3.53 10.19 7.87
CA PHE A 107 -4.20 9.08 7.18
C PHE A 107 -3.70 7.72 7.71
N VAL A 108 -4.59 6.75 7.75
CA VAL A 108 -4.22 5.34 7.86
C VAL A 108 -3.69 4.89 6.50
N VAL A 109 -2.64 4.06 6.46
CA VAL A 109 -2.05 3.61 5.20
C VAL A 109 -1.92 2.10 5.17
N SER A 110 -2.21 1.49 4.02
CA SER A 110 -1.81 0.11 3.71
C SER A 110 -0.90 0.09 2.50
N TYR A 111 0.17 -0.71 2.57
CA TYR A 111 1.07 -0.96 1.43
C TYR A 111 1.10 -2.45 1.14
N ILE A 112 0.73 -2.84 -0.09
CA ILE A 112 0.81 -4.24 -0.53
C ILE A 112 1.49 -4.32 -1.90
N ASN A 113 2.12 -5.47 -2.16
CA ASN A 113 2.63 -5.81 -3.47
C ASN A 113 1.68 -6.82 -4.13
N LEU A 114 1.28 -6.57 -5.37
CA LEU A 114 0.37 -7.47 -6.09
C LEU A 114 1.17 -8.51 -6.86
N ASP A 115 1.08 -9.76 -6.41
CA ASP A 115 1.68 -10.91 -7.09
C ASP A 115 0.61 -11.93 -7.48
N PRO A 116 0.60 -12.48 -8.71
CA PRO A 116 -0.41 -13.43 -9.18
C PRO A 116 -0.52 -14.73 -8.36
N ARG A 117 0.51 -15.09 -7.59
CA ARG A 117 0.58 -16.30 -6.76
C ARG A 117 0.29 -16.00 -5.29
N GLU A 118 0.80 -14.90 -4.76
CA GLU A 118 0.65 -14.54 -3.35
C GLU A 118 -0.58 -13.68 -3.08
N VAL A 119 -0.75 -12.58 -3.81
CA VAL A 119 -1.85 -11.61 -3.64
C VAL A 119 -2.53 -11.37 -5.00
N PRO A 120 -3.19 -12.38 -5.57
CA PRO A 120 -3.83 -12.24 -6.87
C PRO A 120 -4.98 -11.24 -6.80
N PHE A 121 -4.91 -10.18 -7.62
CA PHE A 121 -5.86 -9.08 -7.55
C PHE A 121 -7.33 -9.48 -7.78
N HIS A 122 -7.59 -10.49 -8.61
CA HIS A 122 -8.95 -11.02 -8.84
C HIS A 122 -9.59 -11.67 -7.60
N ASN A 123 -8.81 -11.97 -6.56
CA ASN A 123 -9.28 -12.55 -5.31
C ASN A 123 -9.42 -11.44 -4.26
N GLN A 124 -10.60 -10.82 -4.21
CA GLN A 124 -10.86 -9.65 -3.35
C GLN A 124 -10.63 -9.96 -1.86
N LYS A 125 -10.88 -11.19 -1.42
CA LYS A 125 -10.60 -11.65 -0.06
C LYS A 125 -9.10 -11.62 0.27
N MET A 126 -8.25 -12.09 -0.65
CA MET A 126 -6.79 -12.06 -0.45
C MET A 126 -6.26 -10.64 -0.47
N VAL A 127 -6.82 -9.77 -1.33
CA VAL A 127 -6.51 -8.34 -1.35
C VAL A 127 -6.90 -7.70 -0.02
N TYR A 128 -8.12 -7.94 0.47
CA TYR A 128 -8.58 -7.49 1.79
C TYR A 128 -7.64 -7.94 2.90
N LEU A 129 -7.32 -9.23 2.99
CA LEU A 129 -6.43 -9.79 4.01
C LEU A 129 -5.06 -9.10 3.98
N SER A 130 -4.51 -8.88 2.79
CA SER A 130 -3.21 -8.23 2.60
C SER A 130 -3.25 -6.77 3.01
N LEU A 131 -4.32 -6.04 2.67
CA LEU A 131 -4.53 -4.65 3.07
C LEU A 131 -4.64 -4.50 4.59
N MET A 132 -5.38 -5.39 5.25
CA MET A 132 -5.53 -5.40 6.70
C MET A 132 -4.20 -5.71 7.41
N ASN A 133 -3.41 -6.66 6.89
CA ASN A 133 -2.08 -6.95 7.42
C ASN A 133 -1.07 -5.82 7.16
N GLY A 134 -1.26 -5.05 6.09
CA GLY A 134 -0.39 -3.92 5.71
C GLY A 134 -0.73 -2.60 6.39
N LEU A 135 -1.72 -2.56 7.29
CA LEU A 135 -2.16 -1.35 7.99
C LEU A 135 -1.01 -0.74 8.81
N SER A 136 -0.85 0.57 8.69
CA SER A 136 0.00 1.41 9.53
C SER A 136 -0.80 2.63 9.97
N PHE A 137 -0.82 2.88 11.27
CA PHE A 137 -1.56 4.01 11.84
C PHE A 137 -0.62 5.17 12.19
N PRO A 138 -1.06 6.44 12.06
CA PRO A 138 -0.29 7.59 12.53
C PRO A 138 0.13 7.49 14.00
N ASP A 139 -0.72 6.93 14.86
CA ASP A 139 -0.46 6.76 16.31
C ASP A 139 0.78 5.89 16.59
N GLU A 140 1.10 4.94 15.71
CA GLU A 140 2.29 4.09 15.83
C GLU A 140 3.58 4.89 15.62
N VAL A 141 3.53 5.89 14.74
CA VAL A 141 4.67 6.78 14.44
C VAL A 141 4.91 7.74 15.60
N THR A 142 3.84 8.20 16.25
CA THR A 142 3.93 9.11 17.42
C THR A 142 4.39 8.41 18.71
N GLY A 143 4.40 7.07 18.74
CA GLY A 143 4.75 6.30 19.94
C GLY A 143 3.65 6.25 21.00
N GLU A 144 2.44 6.75 20.70
CA GLU A 144 1.28 6.72 21.60
C GLU A 144 0.73 5.30 21.81
N ILE A 145 1.13 4.34 20.97
CA ILE A 145 0.73 2.93 21.04
C ILE A 145 1.98 2.05 20.94
N SER A 146 2.25 1.29 22.00
CA SER A 146 3.23 0.19 21.95
C SER A 146 2.65 -0.94 21.11
N VAL A 147 3.01 -1.00 19.84
CA VAL A 147 2.68 -2.14 18.98
C VAL A 147 3.48 -3.34 19.48
N LYS A 148 2.78 -4.34 20.02
CA LYS A 148 3.34 -5.70 20.05
C LYS A 148 3.25 -6.22 18.62
N ASP A 149 4.30 -6.84 18.08
CA ASP A 149 4.38 -7.39 16.72
C ASP A 149 3.41 -8.58 16.46
N ASP A 150 2.28 -8.66 17.17
CA ASP A 150 1.32 -9.76 17.07
C ASP A 150 0.28 -9.59 15.95
N GLY A 151 0.35 -8.48 15.20
CA GLY A 151 -0.58 -8.16 14.11
C GLY A 151 -2.00 -7.78 14.58
N MET A 152 -2.21 -7.57 15.88
CA MET A 152 -3.52 -7.21 16.47
C MET A 152 -3.67 -5.71 16.71
N ALA A 153 -2.74 -4.88 16.21
CA ALA A 153 -2.81 -3.42 16.33
C ALA A 153 -4.16 -2.84 15.86
N PRO A 154 -4.72 -3.22 14.69
CA PRO A 154 -6.01 -2.70 14.25
C PRO A 154 -7.16 -3.00 15.24
N VAL A 155 -7.15 -4.20 15.83
CA VAL A 155 -8.16 -4.64 16.82
C VAL A 155 -8.07 -3.81 18.10
N ASN A 156 -6.85 -3.53 18.56
CA ASN A 156 -6.61 -2.76 19.77
C ASN A 156 -6.93 -1.28 19.60
N ILE A 157 -6.57 -0.70 18.45
CA ILE A 157 -6.91 0.68 18.07
C ILE A 157 -8.42 0.84 17.99
N TRP A 158 -9.11 -0.07 17.31
CA TRP A 158 -10.57 -0.07 17.25
C TRP A 158 -11.21 -0.05 18.64
N ARG A 159 -10.80 -0.98 19.52
CA ARG A 159 -11.34 -1.06 20.89
C ARG A 159 -11.10 0.22 21.67
N LYS A 160 -9.90 0.80 21.59
CA LYS A 160 -9.54 2.06 22.27
C LYS A 160 -10.42 3.21 21.79
N LYS A 161 -10.57 3.36 20.47
CA LYS A 161 -11.34 4.45 19.85
C LYS A 161 -12.83 4.35 20.17
N VAL A 162 -13.40 3.15 20.17
CA VAL A 162 -14.81 2.95 20.58
C VAL A 162 -15.01 3.31 22.05
N GLN A 163 -14.12 2.88 22.94
CA GLN A 163 -14.21 3.22 24.37
C GLN A 163 -14.13 4.74 24.60
N GLN A 164 -13.21 5.41 23.90
CA GLN A 164 -13.09 6.87 23.94
C GLN A 164 -14.38 7.53 23.42
N TRP A 165 -14.92 7.06 22.29
CA TRP A 165 -16.14 7.62 21.72
C TRP A 165 -17.36 7.43 22.61
N LEU A 166 -17.54 6.25 23.23
CA LEU A 166 -18.63 5.99 24.18
C LEU A 166 -18.52 6.82 25.47
N SER A 167 -17.31 7.24 25.84
CA SER A 167 -17.09 8.08 27.03
C SER A 167 -17.43 9.56 26.83
N LEU A 168 -17.72 10.00 25.60
CA LEU A 168 -18.10 11.38 25.31
C LEU A 168 -19.54 11.65 25.79
N ASP A 169 -19.78 12.80 26.42
CA ASP A 169 -21.08 13.16 27.04
C ASP A 169 -22.27 13.07 26.06
N GLY A 170 -22.04 13.39 24.79
CA GLY A 170 -23.06 13.32 23.72
C GLY A 170 -23.48 11.91 23.31
N ASN A 171 -22.77 10.87 23.76
CA ASN A 171 -22.97 9.48 23.35
C ASN A 171 -23.52 8.57 24.45
N SER A 172 -23.97 9.13 25.58
CA SER A 172 -24.49 8.36 26.73
C SER A 172 -25.64 7.40 26.41
N LYS A 173 -26.41 7.64 25.34
CA LYS A 173 -27.50 6.75 24.87
C LYS A 173 -27.15 5.91 23.64
N ARG A 174 -25.94 6.05 23.11
CA ARG A 174 -25.49 5.34 21.91
C ARG A 174 -24.83 4.01 22.27
N ASP A 175 -24.94 3.03 21.38
CA ASP A 175 -24.22 1.76 21.47
C ASP A 175 -23.06 1.73 20.45
N VAL A 176 -22.23 0.68 20.53
CA VAL A 176 -21.12 0.41 19.61
C VAL A 176 -21.58 0.39 18.15
N GLU A 177 -22.82 0.03 17.88
CA GLU A 177 -23.37 -0.07 16.52
C GLU A 177 -23.51 1.29 15.85
N ASP A 178 -23.69 2.35 16.62
CA ASP A 178 -23.95 3.71 16.14
C ASP A 178 -22.71 4.44 15.64
N ILE A 179 -21.51 3.93 15.95
CA ILE A 179 -20.24 4.46 15.42
C ILE A 179 -19.82 3.75 14.12
N ILE A 180 -20.40 2.58 13.80
CA ILE A 180 -20.02 1.77 12.65
C ILE A 180 -20.79 2.24 11.40
N PRO A 181 -20.12 2.69 10.32
CA PRO A 181 -20.78 3.12 9.09
C PRO A 181 -21.73 2.08 8.48
N GLU A 182 -22.84 2.55 7.90
CA GLU A 182 -23.85 1.70 7.26
C GLU A 182 -23.31 0.93 6.05
N ARG A 183 -22.30 1.48 5.35
CA ARG A 183 -21.64 0.82 4.21
C ARG A 183 -20.99 -0.51 4.59
N ILE A 184 -20.56 -0.68 5.85
CA ILE A 184 -19.86 -1.88 6.28
C ILE A 184 -20.83 -3.06 6.24
N PRO A 185 -20.55 -4.12 5.45
CA PRO A 185 -21.49 -5.23 5.32
C PRO A 185 -21.71 -5.96 6.64
N HIS A 186 -22.89 -6.58 6.78
CA HIS A 186 -23.39 -7.18 8.02
C HIS A 186 -22.37 -8.02 8.78
N ARG A 187 -21.67 -8.94 8.10
CA ARG A 187 -20.65 -9.80 8.72
C ARG A 187 -19.57 -8.96 9.42
N PHE A 188 -19.04 -7.95 8.73
CA PHE A 188 -17.96 -7.11 9.24
C PHE A 188 -18.45 -6.18 10.34
N LYS A 189 -19.66 -5.63 10.20
CA LYS A 189 -20.34 -4.83 11.25
C LYS A 189 -20.51 -5.64 12.53
N ALA A 190 -21.01 -6.87 12.44
CA ALA A 190 -21.17 -7.76 13.58
C ALA A 190 -19.81 -8.13 14.23
N ILE A 191 -18.75 -8.31 13.44
CA ILE A 191 -17.39 -8.58 13.95
C ILE A 191 -16.87 -7.35 14.72
N LEU A 192 -16.95 -6.15 14.14
CA LEU A 192 -16.52 -4.90 14.78
C LEU A 192 -17.27 -4.67 16.11
N ALA A 193 -18.59 -4.87 16.12
CA ALA A 193 -19.39 -4.77 17.32
C ALA A 193 -18.93 -5.78 18.40
N ALA A 194 -18.73 -7.04 18.01
CA ALA A 194 -18.26 -8.09 18.91
C ALA A 194 -16.85 -7.84 19.48
N ILE A 195 -15.96 -7.19 18.73
CA ILE A 195 -14.60 -6.85 19.20
C ILE A 195 -14.63 -5.81 20.33
N ALA A 196 -15.54 -4.84 20.23
CA ALA A 196 -15.63 -3.72 21.17
C ALA A 196 -16.45 -4.07 22.42
N LYS A 197 -17.47 -4.93 22.33
CA LYS A 197 -18.25 -5.39 23.49
C LYS A 197 -17.46 -6.34 24.37
N GLN A 198 -17.76 -6.42 25.68
CA GLN A 198 -17.14 -7.37 26.61
C GLN A 198 -17.82 -8.75 26.56
N THR A 199 -17.11 -9.80 26.98
CA THR A 199 -17.72 -11.14 27.07
C THR A 199 -18.60 -11.23 28.31
N GLU A 200 -19.86 -11.65 28.14
CA GLU A 200 -20.79 -11.91 29.23
C GLU A 200 -20.23 -12.95 30.21
N ALA A 201 -20.30 -12.63 31.50
CA ALA A 201 -19.82 -13.51 32.55
C ALA A 201 -20.80 -14.68 32.77
N VAL A 202 -20.39 -15.88 32.40
CA VAL A 202 -21.11 -17.10 32.77
C VAL A 202 -20.59 -17.62 34.11
N PRO A 203 -21.44 -17.76 35.15
CA PRO A 203 -21.05 -18.31 36.46
C PRO A 203 -20.43 -19.69 36.32
N TYR A 204 -19.37 -19.98 37.09
CA TYR A 204 -18.61 -21.23 36.96
C TYR A 204 -19.48 -22.50 37.05
N SER A 205 -20.44 -22.52 37.97
CA SER A 205 -21.41 -23.61 38.15
C SER A 205 -22.25 -23.91 36.92
N LYS A 206 -22.57 -22.89 36.10
CA LYS A 206 -23.41 -23.02 34.90
C LYS A 206 -22.60 -23.40 33.66
N ARG A 207 -21.26 -23.30 33.68
CA ARG A 207 -20.40 -23.57 32.51
C ARG A 207 -20.44 -25.02 32.04
N LYS A 208 -20.67 -25.98 32.96
CA LYS A 208 -20.78 -27.41 32.64
C LYS A 208 -22.09 -27.79 31.95
N LEU A 209 -23.07 -26.89 31.89
CA LEU A 209 -24.34 -27.16 31.22
C LEU A 209 -24.13 -27.27 29.70
N LYS A 210 -24.85 -28.19 29.05
CA LYS A 210 -24.78 -28.39 27.58
C LYS A 210 -24.95 -27.09 26.78
N LYS A 211 -25.80 -26.17 27.25
CA LYS A 211 -26.00 -24.84 26.62
C LYS A 211 -24.75 -23.96 26.57
N HIS A 212 -23.78 -24.19 27.47
CA HIS A 212 -22.51 -23.47 27.56
C HIS A 212 -21.31 -24.33 27.14
N ALA A 213 -21.52 -25.51 26.52
CA ALA A 213 -20.43 -26.39 26.09
C ALA A 213 -19.42 -25.72 25.14
N ARG A 214 -19.85 -24.67 24.43
CA ARG A 214 -19.01 -23.86 23.53
C ARG A 214 -18.52 -22.54 24.16
N PHE A 215 -18.74 -22.30 25.44
CA PHE A 215 -18.29 -21.08 26.10
C PHE A 215 -16.76 -21.07 26.26
N LYS A 216 -16.08 -20.36 25.37
CA LYS A 216 -14.62 -20.28 25.32
C LYS A 216 -14.13 -18.83 25.31
N PRO A 217 -14.28 -18.10 26.42
CA PRO A 217 -14.05 -16.66 26.47
C PRO A 217 -12.62 -16.23 26.10
N ARG A 218 -11.63 -17.09 26.33
CA ARG A 218 -10.22 -16.84 25.97
C ARG A 218 -9.96 -16.91 24.46
N GLU A 219 -10.74 -17.70 23.71
CA GLU A 219 -10.57 -17.84 22.26
C GLU A 219 -11.28 -16.72 21.48
N PHE A 220 -12.32 -16.10 22.05
CA PHE A 220 -13.13 -15.10 21.33
C PHE A 220 -12.34 -13.91 20.78
N PRO A 221 -11.40 -13.27 21.51
CA PRO A 221 -10.60 -12.18 20.95
C PRO A 221 -9.79 -12.62 19.73
N TRP A 222 -9.20 -13.82 19.77
CA TRP A 222 -8.40 -14.36 18.67
C TRP A 222 -9.29 -14.69 17.46
N ILE A 223 -10.44 -15.32 17.67
CA ILE A 223 -11.41 -15.66 16.60
C ILE A 223 -11.87 -14.37 15.91
N LEU A 224 -12.31 -13.38 16.70
CA LEU A 224 -12.83 -12.12 16.17
C LEU A 224 -11.74 -11.28 15.49
N GLY A 225 -10.54 -11.23 16.08
CA GLY A 225 -9.40 -10.53 15.48
C GLY A 225 -9.01 -11.12 14.13
N ASN A 226 -8.88 -12.45 14.03
CA ASN A 226 -8.57 -13.11 12.76
C ASN A 226 -9.71 -12.98 11.73
N ALA A 227 -10.98 -12.99 12.17
CA ALA A 227 -12.11 -12.74 11.30
C ALA A 227 -12.09 -11.31 10.73
N PHE A 228 -11.76 -10.32 11.57
CA PHE A 228 -11.60 -8.92 11.17
C PHE A 228 -10.46 -8.75 10.17
N MET A 229 -9.34 -9.46 10.38
CA MET A 229 -8.23 -9.51 9.42
C MET A 229 -8.58 -10.21 8.10
N GLY A 230 -9.72 -10.92 8.01
CA GLY A 230 -10.16 -11.57 6.76
C GLY A 230 -9.74 -13.03 6.63
N LYS A 231 -9.22 -13.63 7.71
CA LYS A 231 -8.95 -15.07 7.74
C LYS A 231 -10.24 -15.86 7.82
N ASP A 232 -10.22 -17.08 7.27
CA ASP A 232 -11.36 -17.98 7.33
C ASP A 232 -11.64 -18.44 8.75
N MET A 233 -12.76 -17.98 9.30
CA MET A 233 -13.25 -18.40 10.59
C MET A 233 -14.54 -19.20 10.41
N PRO A 234 -14.67 -20.39 11.04
CA PRO A 234 -15.91 -21.15 11.02
C PRO A 234 -17.08 -20.30 11.54
N VAL A 235 -18.18 -20.24 10.77
CA VAL A 235 -19.37 -19.44 11.11
C VAL A 235 -19.93 -19.81 12.49
N VAL A 236 -19.82 -21.08 12.87
CA VAL A 236 -20.26 -21.58 14.17
C VAL A 236 -19.48 -20.93 15.31
N GLU A 237 -18.17 -20.73 15.15
CA GLU A 237 -17.32 -20.07 16.13
C GLU A 237 -17.61 -18.57 16.22
N LEU A 238 -17.85 -17.92 15.07
CA LEU A 238 -18.25 -16.52 15.01
C LEU A 238 -19.59 -16.28 15.72
N ARG A 239 -20.63 -17.06 15.39
CA ARG A 239 -21.95 -16.95 16.05
C ARG A 239 -21.84 -17.13 17.55
N ASN A 240 -21.00 -18.07 17.97
CA ASN A 240 -20.78 -18.35 19.38
C ASN A 240 -20.07 -17.18 20.09
N ALA A 241 -19.02 -16.62 19.49
CA ALA A 241 -18.35 -15.43 20.02
C ALA A 241 -19.31 -14.23 20.10
N MET A 242 -20.07 -13.94 19.04
CA MET A 242 -21.03 -12.84 18.96
C MET A 242 -22.16 -12.97 20.00
N ARG A 243 -22.69 -14.19 20.20
CA ARG A 243 -23.71 -14.48 21.21
C ARG A 243 -23.22 -14.10 22.61
N TYR A 244 -22.02 -14.52 23.00
CA TYR A 244 -21.46 -14.20 24.31
C TYR A 244 -20.91 -12.77 24.42
N ARG A 245 -20.82 -12.04 23.31
CA ARG A 245 -20.49 -10.60 23.27
C ARG A 245 -21.72 -9.70 23.20
N GLN A 246 -22.93 -10.29 23.30
CA GLN A 246 -24.21 -9.57 23.29
C GLN A 246 -24.38 -8.67 22.06
N VAL A 247 -23.91 -9.16 20.90
CA VAL A 247 -24.31 -8.60 19.61
C VAL A 247 -25.71 -9.14 19.35
N ASN A 248 -26.73 -8.30 19.27
CA ASN A 248 -28.11 -8.77 19.15
C ASN A 248 -28.51 -9.02 17.70
N PHE A 249 -27.99 -8.20 16.79
CA PHE A 249 -28.31 -8.22 15.37
C PHE A 249 -27.53 -9.27 14.55
N TYR A 250 -26.59 -10.04 15.12
CA TYR A 250 -25.75 -10.94 14.28
C TYR A 250 -26.55 -12.00 13.50
N GLN A 251 -27.79 -12.28 13.91
CA GLN A 251 -28.67 -13.27 13.29
C GLN A 251 -29.50 -12.69 12.13
N ASP A 252 -29.52 -11.37 11.97
CA ASP A 252 -30.41 -10.68 11.04
C ASP A 252 -30.08 -11.02 9.59
N GLU A 253 -28.79 -11.23 9.29
CA GLU A 253 -28.31 -11.69 7.99
C GLU A 253 -27.21 -12.76 8.06
N SER A 254 -26.85 -13.31 6.89
CA SER A 254 -25.83 -14.36 6.77
C SER A 254 -24.43 -13.83 7.11
N LEU A 255 -23.75 -14.53 8.03
CA LEU A 255 -22.33 -14.30 8.30
C LEU A 255 -21.40 -14.90 7.23
N VAL A 256 -21.89 -15.62 6.21
CA VAL A 256 -21.05 -16.16 5.12
C VAL A 256 -20.86 -15.10 4.05
N CYS A 257 -19.61 -14.73 3.74
CA CYS A 257 -19.28 -13.96 2.54
C CYS A 257 -19.29 -14.88 1.32
N LYS A 258 -20.34 -14.77 0.50
CA LYS A 258 -20.45 -15.50 -0.78
C LYS A 258 -20.06 -14.65 -1.98
N ASP A 259 -20.21 -13.34 -1.84
CA ASP A 259 -19.90 -12.35 -2.87
C ASP A 259 -18.57 -11.69 -2.53
N ASP A 260 -17.71 -11.60 -3.54
CA ASP A 260 -16.42 -10.94 -3.41
C ASP A 260 -16.60 -9.43 -3.20
N ASP A 261 -17.68 -8.84 -3.71
CA ASP A 261 -17.96 -7.40 -3.60
C ASP A 261 -18.11 -6.92 -2.15
N LEU A 262 -18.50 -7.81 -1.24
CA LEU A 262 -18.57 -7.53 0.20
C LEU A 262 -17.20 -7.11 0.76
N TYR A 263 -16.09 -7.57 0.19
CA TYR A 263 -14.76 -7.18 0.64
C TYR A 263 -14.43 -5.75 0.20
N LEU A 264 -14.83 -5.33 -1.01
CA LEU A 264 -14.67 -3.95 -1.45
C LEU A 264 -15.54 -2.99 -0.61
N GLU A 265 -16.79 -3.37 -0.36
CA GLU A 265 -17.70 -2.59 0.50
C GLU A 265 -17.14 -2.46 1.92
N ALA A 266 -16.56 -3.53 2.47
CA ALA A 266 -15.89 -3.49 3.76
C ALA A 266 -14.67 -2.55 3.75
N ILE A 267 -13.82 -2.61 2.71
CA ILE A 267 -12.65 -1.73 2.57
C ILE A 267 -13.08 -0.27 2.54
N GLN A 268 -14.08 0.06 1.71
CA GLN A 268 -14.63 1.41 1.61
C GLN A 268 -15.29 1.86 2.91
N GLY A 269 -16.03 0.96 3.58
CA GLY A 269 -16.67 1.25 4.87
C GLY A 269 -15.65 1.45 5.99
N TYR A 270 -14.50 0.77 5.96
CA TYR A 270 -13.42 1.02 6.92
C TYR A 270 -12.71 2.34 6.68
N ALA A 271 -12.57 2.77 5.42
CA ALA A 271 -12.04 4.10 5.12
C ALA A 271 -12.92 5.20 5.73
N GLU A 272 -14.24 5.05 5.64
CA GLU A 272 -15.21 5.92 6.32
C GLU A 272 -15.12 5.78 7.84
N LEU A 273 -15.00 4.55 8.36
CA LEU A 273 -14.84 4.32 9.80
C LEU A 273 -13.59 4.99 10.37
N PHE A 274 -12.48 4.98 9.64
CA PHE A 274 -11.26 5.68 10.05
C PHE A 274 -11.49 7.19 10.15
N GLN A 275 -12.32 7.78 9.29
CA GLN A 275 -12.74 9.18 9.45
C GLN A 275 -13.53 9.40 10.73
N VAL A 276 -14.48 8.52 11.04
CA VAL A 276 -15.24 8.55 12.30
C VAL A 276 -14.31 8.41 13.52
N MET A 277 -13.21 7.66 13.40
CA MET A 277 -12.18 7.49 14.44
C MET A 277 -11.21 8.68 14.57
N GLY A 278 -11.36 9.72 13.74
CA GLY A 278 -10.56 10.95 13.76
C GLY A 278 -9.33 10.95 12.84
N TYR A 279 -9.19 9.96 11.96
CA TYR A 279 -8.21 9.99 10.87
C TYR A 279 -8.78 10.73 9.66
N LYS A 280 -7.95 11.08 8.69
CA LYS A 280 -8.44 11.70 7.45
C LYS A 280 -9.03 10.71 6.43
N GLY A 281 -8.72 9.42 6.60
CA GLY A 281 -9.17 8.34 5.74
C GLY A 281 -8.15 7.19 5.67
N TRP A 282 -8.24 6.40 4.61
CA TRP A 282 -7.37 5.27 4.29
C TRP A 282 -6.72 5.45 2.91
N VAL A 283 -5.39 5.49 2.87
CA VAL A 283 -4.60 5.41 1.64
C VAL A 283 -4.18 3.97 1.39
N LEU A 284 -4.55 3.42 0.24
CA LEU A 284 -4.26 2.04 -0.14
C LEU A 284 -3.25 2.03 -1.28
N LEU A 285 -2.03 1.57 -1.02
CA LEU A 285 -0.93 1.58 -1.95
C LEU A 285 -0.73 0.17 -2.52
N PHE A 286 -0.94 0.04 -3.83
CA PHE A 286 -0.80 -1.21 -4.58
C PHE A 286 0.41 -1.10 -5.50
N ASP A 287 1.48 -1.82 -5.16
CA ASP A 287 2.66 -1.95 -6.02
C ASP A 287 2.51 -3.14 -6.99
N GLU A 288 3.28 -3.13 -8.08
CA GLU A 288 3.29 -4.14 -9.15
C GLU A 288 1.90 -4.47 -9.74
N ALA A 289 1.02 -3.47 -9.89
CA ALA A 289 -0.32 -3.71 -10.43
C ALA A 289 -0.31 -4.17 -11.90
N GLU A 290 0.80 -3.97 -12.62
CA GLU A 290 1.03 -4.57 -13.94
C GLU A 290 0.97 -6.11 -13.94
N SER A 291 1.15 -6.76 -12.79
CA SER A 291 1.14 -8.22 -12.68
C SER A 291 -0.21 -8.85 -13.06
N ILE A 292 -1.28 -8.06 -13.07
CA ILE A 292 -2.60 -8.44 -13.58
C ILE A 292 -2.51 -8.97 -15.03
N MET A 293 -1.63 -8.41 -15.87
CA MET A 293 -1.44 -8.84 -17.27
C MET A 293 -0.97 -10.28 -17.38
N LEU A 294 -0.19 -10.75 -16.39
CA LEU A 294 0.40 -12.08 -16.39
C LEU A 294 -0.61 -13.19 -16.06
N THR A 295 -1.83 -12.82 -15.64
CA THR A 295 -2.88 -13.77 -15.26
C THR A 295 -3.64 -14.31 -16.48
N ARG A 296 -4.33 -15.44 -16.29
CA ARG A 296 -5.22 -16.01 -17.32
C ARG A 296 -6.41 -15.08 -17.58
N ILE A 297 -6.98 -15.12 -18.78
CA ILE A 297 -8.07 -14.23 -19.19
C ILE A 297 -9.25 -14.16 -18.20
N MET A 298 -9.65 -15.30 -17.62
CA MET A 298 -10.71 -15.35 -16.61
C MET A 298 -10.38 -14.55 -15.34
N GLN A 299 -9.13 -14.59 -14.89
CA GLN A 299 -8.68 -13.86 -13.71
C GLN A 299 -8.45 -12.38 -14.05
N ARG A 300 -7.92 -12.12 -15.24
CA ARG A 300 -7.71 -10.76 -15.75
C ARG A 300 -9.03 -10.02 -15.91
N SER A 301 -10.07 -10.65 -16.45
CA SER A 301 -11.38 -10.02 -16.61
C SER A 301 -12.03 -9.67 -15.27
N LYS A 302 -11.92 -10.55 -14.27
CA LYS A 302 -12.31 -10.25 -12.87
C LYS A 302 -11.50 -9.10 -12.27
N SER A 303 -10.19 -9.06 -12.54
CA SER A 303 -9.30 -8.00 -12.08
C SER A 303 -9.68 -6.64 -12.68
N TYR A 304 -10.00 -6.59 -13.98
CA TYR A 304 -10.46 -5.37 -14.63
C TYR A 304 -11.83 -4.91 -14.11
N ALA A 305 -12.77 -5.83 -13.91
CA ALA A 305 -14.05 -5.51 -13.27
C ALA A 305 -13.84 -4.92 -11.86
N PHE A 306 -12.92 -5.49 -11.09
CA PHE A 306 -12.58 -4.99 -9.76
C PHE A 306 -11.91 -3.61 -9.80
N LEU A 307 -10.90 -3.40 -10.66
CA LEU A 307 -10.29 -2.07 -10.89
C LEU A 307 -11.33 -1.03 -11.30
N HIS A 308 -12.27 -1.40 -12.17
CA HIS A 308 -13.31 -0.48 -12.63
C HIS A 308 -14.25 -0.04 -11.50
N LYS A 309 -14.60 -0.93 -10.56
CA LYS A 309 -15.36 -0.57 -9.35
C LYS A 309 -14.59 0.42 -8.45
N ILE A 310 -13.26 0.39 -8.50
CA ILE A 310 -12.38 1.27 -7.73
C ILE A 310 -12.18 2.64 -8.43
N PHE A 311 -11.91 2.64 -9.74
CA PHE A 311 -11.64 3.86 -10.51
C PHE A 311 -12.91 4.63 -10.87
N CYS A 312 -14.01 3.92 -11.10
CA CYS A 312 -15.29 4.48 -11.51
C CYS A 312 -16.40 4.05 -10.53
N PRO A 313 -16.31 4.44 -9.24
CA PRO A 313 -17.28 4.02 -8.24
C PRO A 313 -18.65 4.63 -8.52
N LYS A 314 -19.70 3.82 -8.47
CA LYS A 314 -21.10 4.30 -8.58
C LYS A 314 -21.52 5.15 -7.39
N ILE A 315 -20.98 4.83 -6.22
CA ILE A 315 -21.27 5.51 -4.95
C ILE A 315 -19.92 5.99 -4.38
N PRO A 316 -19.73 7.31 -4.18
CA PRO A 316 -18.54 7.85 -3.55
C PRO A 316 -18.26 7.16 -2.21
N ALA A 317 -17.00 6.84 -1.92
CA ALA A 317 -16.57 6.27 -0.64
C ALA A 317 -15.72 7.30 0.11
N PRO A 318 -16.26 7.96 1.16
CA PRO A 318 -15.50 8.92 1.94
C PRO A 318 -14.25 8.29 2.56
N GLY A 319 -13.15 9.05 2.58
CA GLY A 319 -11.90 8.57 3.17
C GLY A 319 -11.14 7.53 2.32
N PHE A 320 -11.68 7.02 1.21
CA PHE A 320 -11.06 5.95 0.41
C PHE A 320 -10.14 6.51 -0.69
N LEU A 321 -8.81 6.34 -0.56
CA LEU A 321 -7.81 6.76 -1.55
C LEU A 321 -6.94 5.59 -2.05
N PRO A 322 -7.33 4.90 -3.12
CA PRO A 322 -6.50 3.90 -3.78
C PRO A 322 -5.43 4.52 -4.68
N VAL A 323 -4.21 4.02 -4.58
CA VAL A 323 -3.04 4.40 -5.38
C VAL A 323 -2.42 3.13 -5.98
N PHE A 324 -2.31 3.06 -7.30
CA PHE A 324 -1.73 1.93 -8.00
C PHE A 324 -0.45 2.31 -8.72
N ALA A 325 0.56 1.44 -8.66
CA ALA A 325 1.75 1.54 -9.47
C ALA A 325 1.62 0.63 -10.71
N PHE A 326 1.73 1.20 -11.91
CA PHE A 326 1.66 0.47 -13.17
C PHE A 326 2.88 0.74 -14.04
N THR A 327 3.23 -0.21 -14.91
CA THR A 327 4.13 0.05 -16.04
C THR A 327 3.40 0.73 -17.20
N HIS A 328 4.16 1.34 -18.11
CA HIS A 328 3.61 1.83 -19.39
C HIS A 328 3.03 0.68 -20.22
N ASP A 329 3.67 -0.49 -20.17
CA ASP A 329 3.26 -1.69 -20.90
C ASP A 329 1.87 -2.18 -20.51
N PHE A 330 1.43 -1.94 -19.26
CA PHE A 330 0.07 -2.21 -18.84
C PHE A 330 -0.98 -1.50 -19.68
N PHE A 331 -0.81 -0.21 -19.89
CA PHE A 331 -1.78 0.57 -20.68
C PHE A 331 -1.65 0.32 -22.18
N THR A 332 -0.48 -0.08 -22.66
CA THR A 332 -0.32 -0.54 -24.05
C THR A 332 -1.06 -1.86 -24.26
N PHE A 333 -0.80 -2.85 -23.41
CA PHE A 333 -1.47 -4.14 -23.45
C PHE A 333 -2.99 -4.04 -23.31
N LEU A 334 -3.47 -3.15 -22.42
CA LEU A 334 -4.90 -2.90 -22.24
C LEU A 334 -5.55 -2.38 -23.52
N LYS A 335 -4.85 -1.56 -24.32
CA LYS A 335 -5.38 -1.03 -25.59
C LYS A 335 -5.47 -2.10 -26.67
N ASP A 336 -4.54 -3.05 -26.66
CA ASP A 336 -4.47 -4.13 -27.63
C ASP A 336 -5.27 -5.38 -27.19
N GLU A 337 -5.93 -5.33 -26.03
CA GLU A 337 -6.73 -6.43 -25.50
C GLU A 337 -8.01 -6.61 -26.34
N ASP A 338 -8.27 -7.85 -26.76
CA ASP A 338 -9.50 -8.24 -27.44
C ASP A 338 -10.67 -8.32 -26.44
N PHE A 339 -11.37 -7.19 -26.29
CA PHE A 339 -12.56 -7.07 -25.42
C PHE A 339 -13.81 -7.74 -26.01
N GLU A 340 -13.83 -8.04 -27.31
CA GLU A 340 -14.95 -8.73 -27.97
C GLU A 340 -14.89 -10.24 -27.75
N ARG A 341 -13.76 -10.77 -27.29
CA ARG A 341 -13.56 -12.18 -27.01
C ARG A 341 -14.65 -12.78 -26.12
N THR A 342 -15.18 -13.91 -26.54
CA THR A 342 -16.26 -14.65 -25.89
C THR A 342 -15.82 -15.99 -25.29
N ARG A 343 -16.71 -16.59 -24.49
CA ARG A 343 -16.61 -17.95 -23.95
C ARG A 343 -17.96 -18.63 -24.04
N ILE A 344 -17.96 -19.95 -24.07
CA ILE A 344 -19.18 -20.74 -24.02
C ILE A 344 -19.46 -21.10 -22.56
N VAL A 345 -20.69 -20.84 -22.12
CA VAL A 345 -21.20 -21.25 -20.81
C VAL A 345 -22.28 -22.29 -21.02
N ARG A 346 -22.08 -23.48 -20.43
CA ARG A 346 -23.11 -24.54 -20.36
C ARG A 346 -23.64 -24.63 -18.94
N LYS A 347 -24.95 -24.68 -18.78
CA LYS A 347 -25.57 -25.03 -17.49
C LYS A 347 -25.73 -26.53 -17.40
N ARG A 348 -25.13 -27.15 -16.39
CA ARG A 348 -25.45 -28.53 -16.01
C ARG A 348 -26.24 -28.52 -14.71
N LYS A 349 -27.41 -29.17 -14.71
CA LYS A 349 -28.13 -29.52 -13.48
C LYS A 349 -27.45 -30.74 -12.86
N ARG A 350 -26.88 -30.58 -11.65
CA ARG A 350 -26.50 -31.71 -10.78
C ARG A 350 -27.35 -31.64 -9.51
N GLY A 351 -28.48 -32.37 -9.52
CA GLY A 351 -29.48 -32.29 -8.45
C GLY A 351 -30.11 -30.90 -8.34
N ALA A 352 -30.35 -30.40 -7.12
CA ALA A 352 -30.93 -29.08 -6.86
C ALA A 352 -29.96 -27.88 -7.10
N ARG A 353 -28.73 -28.12 -7.57
CA ARG A 353 -27.74 -27.07 -7.88
C ARG A 353 -27.48 -27.01 -9.38
N VAL A 354 -27.72 -25.83 -9.96
CA VAL A 354 -27.25 -25.47 -11.29
C VAL A 354 -25.79 -25.03 -11.15
N LYS A 355 -24.86 -25.67 -11.87
CA LYS A 355 -23.47 -25.21 -12.01
C LYS A 355 -23.23 -24.81 -13.46
N GLU A 356 -22.63 -23.64 -13.65
CA GLU A 356 -22.14 -23.19 -14.95
C GLU A 356 -20.73 -23.75 -15.17
N GLU A 357 -20.54 -24.52 -16.24
CA GLU A 357 -19.23 -24.95 -16.72
C GLU A 357 -18.82 -24.05 -17.89
N VAL A 358 -17.63 -23.46 -17.78
CA VAL A 358 -17.03 -22.61 -18.81
C VAL A 358 -16.14 -23.47 -19.69
N GLU A 359 -16.45 -23.55 -20.98
CA GLU A 359 -15.60 -24.19 -21.97
C GLU A 359 -14.89 -23.09 -22.78
N SER A 360 -13.55 -23.08 -22.74
CA SER A 360 -12.75 -22.10 -23.47
C SER A 360 -12.62 -22.54 -24.92
N LEU A 361 -13.06 -21.71 -25.87
CA LEU A 361 -12.65 -21.82 -27.27
C LEU A 361 -11.16 -21.48 -27.36
N SER A 362 -10.32 -22.46 -27.70
CA SER A 362 -8.93 -22.22 -28.08
C SER A 362 -8.91 -21.56 -29.45
N VAL A 363 -8.29 -20.38 -29.55
CA VAL A 363 -7.92 -19.77 -30.84
C VAL A 363 -6.73 -20.55 -31.42
N SER A 364 -7.02 -21.73 -31.95
CA SER A 364 -6.23 -22.44 -32.97
C SER A 364 -7.03 -23.69 -33.33
N GLY A 365 -7.55 -23.73 -34.56
CA GLY A 365 -8.39 -24.82 -35.05
C GLY A 365 -7.71 -26.19 -34.88
N LYS A 366 -8.30 -27.03 -34.03
CA LYS A 366 -8.44 -28.47 -34.23
C LYS A 366 -9.76 -28.86 -33.59
N GLU A 367 -10.73 -29.18 -34.44
CA GLU A 367 -11.96 -29.85 -34.08
C GLU A 367 -11.57 -31.19 -33.43
N ASN A 368 -11.64 -31.25 -32.10
CA ASN A 368 -11.83 -32.51 -31.43
C ASN A 368 -13.34 -32.66 -31.27
N GLU A 369 -13.98 -33.29 -32.24
CA GLU A 369 -15.31 -33.86 -32.09
C GLU A 369 -15.27 -34.86 -30.93
N LYS A 370 -15.62 -34.39 -29.72
CA LYS A 370 -16.13 -35.26 -28.67
C LYS A 370 -17.63 -35.29 -28.83
N GLU A 371 -18.14 -36.47 -29.15
CA GLU A 371 -19.58 -36.78 -29.21
C GLU A 371 -20.33 -36.19 -28.00
N PRO A 372 -21.57 -35.71 -28.18
CA PRO A 372 -22.32 -35.11 -27.10
C PRO A 372 -22.70 -36.19 -26.09
N SER A 373 -22.15 -36.11 -24.88
CA SER A 373 -22.69 -36.84 -23.73
C SER A 373 -24.10 -36.31 -23.45
N GLU A 374 -25.11 -37.15 -23.68
CA GLU A 374 -26.52 -36.87 -23.39
C GLU A 374 -26.70 -36.36 -21.94
N GLY A 375 -27.25 -35.15 -21.79
CA GLY A 375 -27.62 -34.59 -20.48
C GLY A 375 -27.30 -33.11 -20.24
N SER A 376 -27.56 -32.22 -21.21
CA SER A 376 -27.63 -30.76 -20.97
C SER A 376 -29.00 -30.21 -21.38
N ASP A 377 -29.73 -29.65 -20.42
CA ASP A 377 -31.11 -29.13 -20.55
C ASP A 377 -31.20 -27.70 -21.17
N GLU A 378 -30.08 -27.03 -21.48
CA GLU A 378 -30.06 -25.70 -22.12
C GLU A 378 -28.95 -25.60 -23.16
N ASP A 379 -29.23 -24.89 -24.27
CA ASP A 379 -28.26 -24.61 -25.34
C ASP A 379 -27.04 -23.83 -24.82
N PRO A 380 -25.83 -24.11 -25.35
CA PRO A 380 -24.62 -23.38 -25.01
C PRO A 380 -24.78 -21.88 -25.34
N ARG A 381 -24.54 -21.02 -24.36
CA ARG A 381 -24.60 -19.55 -24.55
C ARG A 381 -23.20 -18.98 -24.70
N GLU A 382 -23.03 -18.16 -25.72
CA GLU A 382 -21.82 -17.36 -25.92
C GLU A 382 -21.90 -16.08 -25.07
N VAL A 383 -20.89 -15.85 -24.24
CA VAL A 383 -20.85 -14.73 -23.29
C VAL A 383 -19.48 -14.05 -23.39
N PRO A 384 -19.39 -12.71 -23.40
CA PRO A 384 -18.11 -12.00 -23.37
C PRO A 384 -17.26 -12.37 -22.13
N TRP A 385 -15.94 -12.39 -22.29
CA TRP A 385 -15.03 -12.51 -21.15
C TRP A 385 -15.01 -11.24 -20.28
N PHE A 386 -15.08 -10.08 -20.94
CA PHE A 386 -15.01 -8.77 -20.32
C PHE A 386 -16.39 -8.12 -20.31
N GLU A 387 -16.72 -7.43 -19.23
CA GLU A 387 -18.03 -6.75 -19.10
C GLU A 387 -18.14 -5.51 -20.00
N ARG A 388 -17.00 -4.96 -20.45
CA ARG A 388 -16.87 -3.75 -21.24
C ARG A 388 -15.46 -3.61 -21.81
N ASP A 389 -15.30 -2.69 -22.74
CA ASP A 389 -13.99 -2.16 -23.14
C ASP A 389 -13.44 -1.28 -22.01
N TYR A 390 -12.46 -1.81 -21.28
CA TYR A 390 -11.81 -1.09 -20.19
C TYR A 390 -10.79 -0.07 -20.66
N SER A 391 -10.23 -0.23 -21.87
CA SER A 391 -9.35 0.78 -22.49
C SER A 391 -10.13 2.07 -22.76
N ALA A 392 -11.37 1.95 -23.27
CA ALA A 392 -12.27 3.07 -23.43
C ALA A 392 -12.75 3.65 -22.10
N ALA A 393 -13.13 2.79 -21.14
CA ALA A 393 -13.66 3.23 -19.85
C ALA A 393 -12.63 3.96 -18.97
N TRP A 394 -11.33 3.71 -19.17
CA TRP A 394 -10.26 4.28 -18.36
C TRP A 394 -9.46 5.38 -19.06
N LYS A 395 -10.03 6.07 -20.06
CA LYS A 395 -9.36 7.18 -20.75
C LYS A 395 -9.05 8.38 -19.84
N ASP A 396 -9.93 8.64 -18.87
CA ASP A 396 -9.87 9.84 -18.02
C ASP A 396 -9.45 9.53 -16.57
N ILE A 397 -8.82 8.38 -16.32
CA ILE A 397 -8.28 8.06 -14.99
C ILE A 397 -7.09 8.96 -14.67
N ASN A 398 -6.86 9.20 -13.38
CA ASN A 398 -5.78 10.09 -12.92
C ASN A 398 -4.42 9.37 -12.97
N ILE A 399 -3.63 9.62 -14.01
CA ILE A 399 -2.29 9.02 -14.20
C ILE A 399 -1.19 10.05 -13.95
N TYR A 400 -0.38 9.81 -12.93
CA TYR A 400 0.91 10.49 -12.73
C TYR A 400 2.02 9.71 -13.43
N ARG A 401 2.53 10.23 -14.55
CA ARG A 401 3.60 9.59 -15.32
C ARG A 401 4.96 10.02 -14.78
N LEU A 402 5.72 9.06 -14.26
CA LEU A 402 7.12 9.22 -13.93
C LEU A 402 7.90 9.51 -15.20
N ARG A 403 8.74 10.55 -15.13
CA ARG A 403 9.64 10.94 -16.21
C ARG A 403 11.07 10.60 -15.81
N GLU A 404 11.93 10.48 -16.81
CA GLU A 404 13.35 10.45 -16.54
C GLU A 404 13.80 11.77 -15.91
N LEU A 405 14.69 11.67 -14.93
CA LEU A 405 15.29 12.84 -14.28
C LEU A 405 16.12 13.62 -15.31
N THR A 406 15.90 14.92 -15.35
CA THR A 406 16.70 15.87 -16.13
C THR A 406 18.13 15.93 -15.61
N SER A 407 19.06 16.45 -16.43
CA SER A 407 20.46 16.66 -16.01
C SER A 407 20.56 17.50 -14.72
N ARG A 408 19.71 18.53 -14.59
CA ARG A 408 19.66 19.38 -13.39
C ARG A 408 19.22 18.59 -12.16
N GLU A 409 18.19 17.77 -12.28
CA GLU A 409 17.70 16.94 -11.17
C GLU A 409 18.72 15.87 -10.77
N TRP A 410 19.44 15.29 -11.73
CA TRP A 410 20.56 14.40 -11.44
C TRP A 410 21.66 15.07 -10.65
N HIS A 411 22.07 16.29 -11.00
CA HIS A 411 23.05 17.05 -10.22
C HIS A 411 22.59 17.31 -8.79
N ILE A 412 21.33 17.73 -8.60
CA ILE A 412 20.76 17.94 -7.27
C ILE A 412 20.80 16.63 -6.46
N LEU A 413 20.38 15.53 -7.07
CA LEU A 413 20.35 14.22 -6.44
C LEU A 413 21.77 13.73 -6.06
N ILE A 414 22.75 13.90 -6.94
CA ILE A 414 24.15 13.52 -6.67
C ILE A 414 24.70 14.33 -5.49
N LYS A 415 24.48 15.64 -5.47
CA LYS A 415 24.90 16.50 -4.36
C LYS A 415 24.26 16.08 -3.04
N LYS A 416 22.95 15.80 -3.03
CA LYS A 416 22.25 15.28 -1.84
C LYS A 416 22.84 13.93 -1.38
N LEU A 417 23.13 13.02 -2.31
CA LEU A 417 23.76 11.72 -1.98
C LEU A 417 25.17 11.88 -1.41
N ILE A 418 25.99 12.78 -1.97
CA ILE A 418 27.32 13.09 -1.43
C ILE A 418 27.21 13.55 0.02
N LEU A 419 26.31 14.49 0.32
CA LEU A 419 26.11 15.04 1.67
C LEU A 419 25.58 13.99 2.66
N ILE A 420 24.63 13.15 2.23
CA ILE A 420 24.13 12.02 3.03
C ILE A 420 25.27 11.04 3.35
N HIS A 421 26.05 10.66 2.34
CA HIS A 421 27.17 9.74 2.47
C HIS A 421 28.28 10.31 3.36
N ALA A 422 28.63 11.59 3.17
CA ALA A 422 29.56 12.34 4.02
C ALA A 422 29.15 12.29 5.50
N SER A 423 27.87 12.57 5.77
CA SER A 423 27.31 12.57 7.13
C SER A 423 27.24 11.15 7.72
N ALA A 424 26.92 10.13 6.91
CA ALA A 424 26.85 8.75 7.33
C ALA A 424 28.22 8.19 7.77
N TYR A 425 29.27 8.44 6.99
CA TYR A 425 30.63 7.92 7.24
C TYR A 425 31.59 8.92 7.87
N LYS A 426 31.12 10.13 8.19
CA LYS A 426 31.87 11.22 8.84
C LYS A 426 33.17 11.59 8.10
N TRP A 427 33.05 11.91 6.82
CA TRP A 427 34.16 12.40 5.99
C TRP A 427 33.75 13.68 5.27
N GLN A 428 34.73 14.48 4.84
CA GLN A 428 34.51 15.78 4.20
C GLN A 428 34.93 15.74 2.72
N PRO A 429 33.99 15.47 1.79
CA PRO A 429 34.25 15.54 0.36
C PRO A 429 34.24 16.97 -0.18
N ASP A 430 34.99 17.19 -1.27
CA ASP A 430 34.70 18.28 -2.21
C ASP A 430 33.45 17.90 -3.04
N VAL A 431 32.31 18.50 -2.67
CA VAL A 431 31.00 18.17 -3.24
C VAL A 431 30.93 18.50 -4.72
N ASP A 432 31.46 19.65 -5.15
CA ASP A 432 31.37 20.08 -6.55
C ASP A 432 32.33 19.29 -7.45
N ALA A 433 33.51 18.94 -6.95
CA ALA A 433 34.43 18.06 -7.68
C ALA A 433 33.86 16.65 -7.86
N LEU A 434 33.26 16.08 -6.80
CA LEU A 434 32.64 14.77 -6.88
C LEU A 434 31.39 14.75 -7.76
N ASP A 435 30.54 15.78 -7.69
CA ASP A 435 29.36 15.91 -8.56
C ASP A 435 29.77 15.87 -10.04
N LYS A 436 30.73 16.71 -10.45
CA LYS A 436 31.26 16.70 -11.83
C LYS A 436 31.82 15.32 -12.23
N MET A 437 32.62 14.70 -11.36
CA MET A 437 33.22 13.39 -11.62
C MET A 437 32.15 12.31 -11.80
N ILE A 438 31.19 12.23 -10.87
CA ILE A 438 30.12 11.22 -10.87
C ILE A 438 29.19 11.44 -12.07
N PHE A 439 28.76 12.69 -12.31
CA PHE A 439 27.88 13.01 -13.43
C PHE A 439 28.51 12.65 -14.79
N SER A 440 29.80 12.93 -14.98
CA SER A 440 30.51 12.54 -16.21
C SER A 440 30.57 11.02 -16.41
N ARG A 441 30.63 10.22 -15.33
CA ARG A 441 30.55 8.75 -15.41
C ARG A 441 29.13 8.27 -15.69
N LEU A 442 28.11 8.95 -15.16
CA LEU A 442 26.70 8.63 -15.42
C LEU A 442 26.30 8.89 -16.87
N LEU A 443 26.82 9.96 -17.50
CA LEU A 443 26.60 10.23 -18.92
C LEU A 443 27.09 9.10 -19.83
N LYS A 444 28.16 8.40 -19.45
CA LYS A 444 28.67 7.22 -20.17
C LYS A 444 27.75 5.99 -20.06
N GLN A 445 26.75 6.04 -19.17
CA GLN A 445 25.72 5.01 -19.02
C GLN A 445 24.34 5.53 -19.45
N SER A 446 24.30 6.30 -20.54
CA SER A 446 23.05 6.72 -21.19
C SER A 446 22.22 5.48 -21.55
N GLY A 447 21.02 5.36 -20.96
CA GLY A 447 20.14 4.20 -21.12
C GLY A 447 20.04 3.28 -19.89
N ALA A 448 20.94 3.40 -18.90
CA ALA A 448 20.79 2.66 -17.65
C ALA A 448 19.61 3.20 -16.81
N GLU A 449 18.88 2.29 -16.18
CA GLU A 449 17.75 2.60 -15.29
C GLU A 449 18.19 3.45 -14.09
N SER A 450 17.29 4.29 -13.57
CA SER A 450 17.56 5.15 -12.41
C SER A 450 18.09 4.37 -11.21
N ARG A 451 17.56 3.17 -10.95
CA ARG A 451 18.04 2.27 -9.89
C ARG A 451 19.51 1.89 -10.05
N MET A 452 19.94 1.54 -11.27
CA MET A 452 21.34 1.18 -11.55
C MET A 452 22.26 2.38 -11.41
N LYS A 453 21.82 3.55 -11.89
CA LYS A 453 22.56 4.82 -11.75
C LYS A 453 22.76 5.19 -10.28
N LEU A 454 21.73 5.07 -9.44
CA LEU A 454 21.84 5.30 -7.99
C LEU A 454 22.86 4.36 -7.33
N LYS A 455 22.81 3.06 -7.67
CA LYS A 455 23.79 2.08 -7.17
C LYS A 455 25.21 2.42 -7.59
N LEU A 456 25.41 2.86 -8.84
CA LEU A 456 26.71 3.31 -9.33
C LEU A 456 27.21 4.52 -8.54
N ILE A 457 26.35 5.51 -8.27
CA ILE A 457 26.72 6.70 -7.47
C ILE A 457 27.23 6.26 -6.10
N VAL A 458 26.49 5.41 -5.38
CA VAL A 458 26.89 4.93 -4.04
C VAL A 458 28.25 4.22 -4.11
N ASN A 459 28.42 3.26 -5.02
CA ASN A 459 29.70 2.56 -5.18
C ASN A 459 30.89 3.50 -5.47
N LEU A 460 30.67 4.56 -6.26
CA LEU A 460 31.70 5.56 -6.53
C LEU A 460 32.07 6.37 -5.27
N LEU A 461 31.09 6.67 -4.42
CA LEU A 461 31.32 7.37 -3.15
C LEU A 461 32.08 6.49 -2.16
N ASP A 462 31.79 5.20 -2.08
CA ASP A 462 32.52 4.26 -1.21
C ASP A 462 33.98 4.14 -1.61
N LEU A 463 34.27 3.97 -2.90
CA LEU A 463 35.64 3.92 -3.40
C LEU A 463 36.40 5.20 -3.03
N LYS A 464 35.75 6.35 -3.12
CA LYS A 464 36.39 7.63 -2.80
C LYS A 464 36.61 7.82 -1.31
N GLN A 465 35.67 7.39 -0.49
CA GLN A 465 35.81 7.38 0.97
C GLN A 465 36.94 6.43 1.40
N GLN A 466 37.04 5.23 0.83
CA GLN A 466 38.15 4.29 1.08
C GLN A 466 39.51 4.88 0.72
N HIS A 467 39.65 5.50 -0.45
CA HIS A 467 40.90 6.13 -0.87
C HIS A 467 41.33 7.27 0.09
N MET A 468 40.39 8.09 0.58
CA MET A 468 40.72 9.14 1.54
C MET A 468 41.13 8.59 2.91
N VAL A 469 40.48 7.51 3.38
CA VAL A 469 40.86 6.85 4.63
C VAL A 469 42.25 6.23 4.52
N LEU A 470 42.56 5.56 3.41
CA LEU A 470 43.88 4.98 3.15
C LEU A 470 44.97 6.06 3.05
N ALA A 471 44.73 7.14 2.30
CA ALA A 471 45.67 8.26 2.19
C ALA A 471 45.92 8.97 3.55
N SER A 472 44.90 9.02 4.41
CA SER A 472 45.03 9.57 5.78
C SER A 472 45.73 8.60 6.74
N GLY A 473 45.57 7.29 6.55
CA GLY A 473 46.26 6.24 7.31
C GLY A 473 47.74 6.14 6.98
N ASP A 474 48.11 6.29 5.71
CA ASP A 474 49.51 6.34 5.27
C ASP A 474 50.22 7.59 5.80
N ALA A 475 49.54 8.75 5.82
CA ALA A 475 50.09 9.99 6.40
C ALA A 475 50.41 9.86 7.91
N LEU A 476 49.62 9.07 8.66
CA LEU A 476 49.89 8.78 10.08
C LEU A 476 51.06 7.81 10.26
N HIS A 477 51.27 6.86 9.34
CA HIS A 477 52.41 5.94 9.36
C HIS A 477 53.74 6.61 8.98
N PHE A 478 53.73 7.58 8.07
CA PHE A 478 54.93 8.37 7.72
C PHE A 478 55.34 9.40 8.79
N SER A 479 54.45 9.77 9.72
CA SER A 479 54.78 10.69 10.83
C SER A 479 55.45 10.03 12.04
N LYS A 480 55.51 8.69 12.09
CA LYS A 480 56.15 7.91 13.18
C LYS A 480 57.47 7.26 12.80
N VAL A 481 57.95 7.50 11.59
CA VAL A 481 59.27 7.01 11.14
C VAL A 481 60.01 8.17 10.48
N SER A 482 60.66 8.98 11.32
CA SER A 482 61.83 9.76 10.94
C SER A 482 62.75 9.77 12.17
N PRO A 483 64.06 9.49 11.99
CA PRO A 483 65.00 9.14 13.07
C PRO A 483 65.28 10.27 14.06
#